data_AF-A0A936FPL4-F1
#
_entry.id   AF-A0A936FPL4-F1
#
_cell.length_a   1.000
_cell.length_b   1.000
_cell.length_c   1.000
_cell.angle_alpha   90.00
_cell.angle_beta   90.00
_cell.angle_gamma   90.00
#
_symmetry.space_group_name_H-M   'P 1'
#
loop_
_entity.id
_entity.type
_entity.pdbx_description
1 polymer ?
#
loop_
_entity_poly.entity_id
_entity_poly.type
_entity_poly.pdbx_seq_one_letter_code
_entity_poly.pdbx_strand_id
1 'polypeptide(L)'
;MAIMARIAYASGIDTTTLLALRFSIAALVMVAVARLRGAVWPRGAVLAALIGMGALGYAGQAFTFFTALTLAPAGLVALLLYLHPALVAVLSAVLLHERLSTPKVVALVVALAGMALTVLPTLGDGAPAAHPGIASGVAFGVAAAAIYAGYILVGARVGRGVAALPMATLVIGSAALLFAFAAALSGPRWPGTTAGWLAVAGIALVSTVAAITLFFAGLARIGPTQASTLSTVEPLFTVLLAAVVLGETITAVQLAGGVLILAAVVLLARAPRRLEAP
;
A
#
# COMPACT_ATOMS: atom_id res chain seq x y z
N MET A 1 8.66 -2.56 4.70
CA MET A 1 7.91 -3.70 4.11
C MET A 1 8.57 -4.26 2.84
N ALA A 2 8.74 -3.46 1.77
CA ALA A 2 9.21 -3.96 0.46
C ALA A 2 10.55 -4.71 0.51
N ILE A 3 11.52 -4.21 1.29
CA ILE A 3 12.83 -4.85 1.47
C ILE A 3 12.68 -6.25 2.09
N MET A 4 11.88 -6.38 3.15
CA MET A 4 11.63 -7.68 3.80
C MET A 4 10.90 -8.62 2.85
N ALA A 5 10.00 -8.11 2.00
CA ALA A 5 9.33 -8.94 1.00
C ALA A 5 10.34 -9.54 0.01
N ARG A 6 11.34 -8.76 -0.44
CA ARG A 6 12.42 -9.28 -1.30
C ARG A 6 13.25 -10.37 -0.61
N ILE A 7 13.58 -10.19 0.67
CA ILE A 7 14.27 -11.22 1.47
C ILE A 7 13.41 -12.48 1.59
N ALA A 8 12.11 -12.33 1.80
CA ALA A 8 11.18 -13.44 1.85
C ALA A 8 11.13 -14.18 0.51
N TYR A 9 10.98 -13.46 -0.61
CA TYR A 9 10.99 -14.06 -1.96
C TYR A 9 12.29 -14.79 -2.29
N ALA A 10 13.43 -14.27 -1.84
CA ALA A 10 14.72 -14.95 -2.00
C ALA A 10 14.79 -16.31 -1.27
N SER A 11 13.90 -16.57 -0.31
CA SER A 11 13.76 -17.87 0.36
C SER A 11 12.87 -18.88 -0.38
N GLY A 12 12.32 -18.52 -1.54
CA GLY A 12 11.48 -19.38 -2.37
C GLY A 12 9.97 -19.36 -2.05
N ILE A 13 9.54 -18.53 -1.11
CA ILE A 13 8.11 -18.32 -0.81
C ILE A 13 7.38 -17.72 -2.02
N ASP A 14 6.16 -18.16 -2.30
CA ASP A 14 5.30 -17.52 -3.30
C ASP A 14 4.47 -16.36 -2.70
N THR A 15 3.95 -15.48 -3.56
CA THR A 15 3.19 -14.30 -3.13
C THR A 15 1.93 -14.66 -2.33
N THR A 16 1.22 -15.72 -2.72
CA THR A 16 -0.03 -16.12 -2.06
C THR A 16 0.26 -16.63 -0.65
N THR A 17 1.28 -17.46 -0.46
CA THR A 17 1.71 -17.96 0.85
C THR A 17 2.23 -16.83 1.74
N LEU A 18 3.00 -15.89 1.18
CA LEU A 18 3.50 -14.72 1.91
C LEU A 18 2.35 -13.86 2.45
N LEU A 19 1.35 -13.59 1.61
CA LEU A 19 0.18 -12.82 2.01
C LEU A 19 -0.71 -13.59 2.99
N ALA A 20 -0.88 -14.91 2.81
CA ALA A 20 -1.59 -15.77 3.74
C ALA A 20 -0.97 -15.71 5.15
N LEU A 21 0.36 -15.85 5.26
CA LEU A 21 1.06 -15.76 6.54
C LEU A 21 0.96 -14.35 7.13
N ARG A 22 1.25 -13.31 6.33
CA ARG A 22 1.19 -11.91 6.76
C ARG A 22 -0.18 -11.57 7.36
N PHE A 23 -1.25 -11.86 6.61
CA PHE A 23 -2.61 -11.49 7.01
C PHE A 23 -3.13 -12.38 8.13
N SER A 24 -2.81 -13.68 8.15
CA SER A 24 -3.21 -14.56 9.24
C SER A 24 -2.61 -14.12 10.58
N ILE A 25 -1.30 -13.84 10.60
CA ILE A 25 -0.63 -13.35 11.82
C ILE A 25 -1.24 -12.01 12.26
N ALA A 26 -1.39 -11.06 11.33
CA ALA A 26 -1.99 -9.76 11.64
C ALA A 26 -3.44 -9.89 12.13
N ALA A 27 -4.25 -10.75 11.52
CA ALA A 27 -5.63 -11.01 11.90
C ALA A 27 -5.73 -11.58 13.32
N LEU A 28 -4.90 -12.56 13.66
CA LEU A 28 -4.86 -13.14 15.01
C LEU A 28 -4.59 -12.07 16.08
N VAL A 29 -3.59 -11.21 15.84
CA VAL A 29 -3.27 -10.12 16.77
C VAL A 29 -4.41 -9.11 16.86
N MET A 30 -4.95 -8.68 15.72
CA MET A 30 -6.03 -7.70 15.68
C MET A 30 -7.33 -8.22 16.33
N VAL A 31 -7.67 -9.49 16.12
CA VAL A 31 -8.80 -10.15 16.79
C VAL A 31 -8.56 -10.22 18.31
N ALA A 32 -7.37 -10.61 18.74
CA ALA A 32 -7.03 -10.64 20.17
C ALA A 32 -7.18 -9.25 20.81
N VAL A 33 -6.63 -8.21 20.18
CA VAL A 33 -6.76 -6.82 20.66
C VAL A 33 -8.21 -6.35 20.66
N ALA A 34 -8.99 -6.66 19.62
CA ALA A 34 -10.41 -6.32 19.55
C ALA A 34 -11.24 -6.99 20.63
N ARG A 35 -10.96 -8.26 20.95
CA ARG A 35 -11.61 -9.00 22.04
C ARG A 35 -11.27 -8.41 23.40
N LEU A 36 -9.98 -8.14 23.66
CA LEU A 36 -9.51 -7.56 24.93
C LEU A 36 -10.07 -6.16 25.18
N ARG A 37 -10.32 -5.38 24.12
CA ARG A 37 -10.88 -4.02 24.21
C ARG A 37 -12.42 -3.98 24.14
N GLY A 38 -13.09 -5.13 24.15
CA GLY A 38 -14.56 -5.19 24.10
C GLY A 38 -15.14 -4.52 22.85
N ALA A 39 -14.47 -4.64 21.70
CA ALA A 39 -14.82 -3.92 20.50
C ALA A 39 -16.24 -4.28 20.00
N VAL A 40 -17.03 -3.27 19.66
CA VAL A 40 -18.38 -3.44 19.11
C VAL A 40 -18.29 -3.71 17.61
N TRP A 41 -18.85 -4.83 17.19
CA TRP A 41 -18.79 -5.26 15.79
C TRP A 41 -19.94 -4.67 14.97
N PRO A 42 -19.67 -4.15 13.77
CA PRO A 42 -20.72 -3.73 12.85
C PRO A 42 -21.54 -4.95 12.39
N ARG A 43 -22.79 -4.71 11.98
CA ARG A 43 -23.72 -5.76 11.54
C ARG A 43 -24.36 -5.40 10.20
N GLY A 44 -25.03 -6.37 9.58
CA GLY A 44 -25.81 -6.18 8.35
C GLY A 44 -24.95 -5.77 7.15
N ALA A 45 -25.45 -4.84 6.35
CA ALA A 45 -24.80 -4.39 5.11
C ALA A 45 -23.39 -3.81 5.35
N VAL A 46 -23.15 -3.14 6.48
CA VAL A 46 -21.84 -2.59 6.82
C VAL A 46 -20.81 -3.70 7.03
N LEU A 47 -21.20 -4.78 7.70
CA LEU A 47 -20.33 -5.96 7.88
C LEU A 47 -19.97 -6.58 6.52
N ALA A 48 -20.96 -6.82 5.67
CA ALA A 48 -20.74 -7.38 4.33
C ALA A 48 -19.82 -6.48 3.48
N ALA A 49 -20.03 -5.16 3.52
CA ALA A 49 -19.19 -4.19 2.83
C ALA A 49 -17.75 -4.19 3.35
N LEU A 50 -17.54 -4.32 4.66
CA LEU A 50 -16.20 -4.42 5.26
C LEU A 50 -15.48 -5.72 4.91
N ILE A 51 -16.21 -6.84 4.86
CA ILE A 51 -15.68 -8.12 4.40
C ILE A 51 -15.25 -8.00 2.94
N GLY A 52 -16.10 -7.47 2.05
CA GLY A 52 -15.78 -7.23 0.64
C GLY A 52 -14.62 -6.26 0.46
N MET A 53 -14.54 -5.22 1.29
CA MET A 53 -13.41 -4.28 1.32
C MET A 53 -12.08 -4.96 1.62
N GLY A 54 -12.04 -5.93 2.52
CA GLY A 54 -10.82 -6.70 2.79
C GLY A 54 -10.53 -7.77 1.74
N ALA A 55 -11.53 -8.56 1.35
CA ALA A 55 -11.36 -9.68 0.44
C ALA A 55 -11.14 -9.24 -1.03
N LEU A 56 -11.71 -8.12 -1.46
CA LEU A 56 -11.55 -7.64 -2.83
C LEU A 56 -10.60 -6.45 -2.89
N GLY A 57 -10.85 -5.42 -2.09
CA GLY A 57 -10.08 -4.18 -2.11
C GLY A 57 -8.67 -4.37 -1.58
N TYR A 58 -8.54 -4.69 -0.29
CA TYR A 58 -7.24 -4.76 0.36
C TYR A 58 -6.42 -5.96 -0.09
N ALA A 59 -7.05 -7.14 -0.25
CA ALA A 59 -6.37 -8.31 -0.78
C ALA A 59 -5.93 -8.11 -2.24
N GLY A 60 -6.78 -7.54 -3.11
CA GLY A 60 -6.41 -7.22 -4.49
C GLY A 60 -5.25 -6.23 -4.56
N GLN A 61 -5.28 -5.18 -3.73
CA GLN A 61 -4.18 -4.22 -3.59
C GLN A 61 -2.89 -4.89 -3.14
N ALA A 62 -2.96 -5.73 -2.10
CA ALA A 62 -1.79 -6.41 -1.57
C ALA A 62 -1.21 -7.41 -2.59
N PHE A 63 -2.07 -8.18 -3.26
CA PHE A 63 -1.66 -9.14 -4.29
C PHE A 63 -0.92 -8.45 -5.44
N THR A 64 -1.50 -7.39 -5.99
CA THR A 64 -0.88 -6.63 -7.09
C THR A 64 0.43 -5.97 -6.64
N PHE A 65 0.47 -5.35 -5.46
CA PHE A 65 1.70 -4.74 -4.94
C PHE A 65 2.82 -5.75 -4.72
N PHE A 66 2.54 -6.88 -4.06
CA PHE A 66 3.55 -7.89 -3.77
C PHE A 66 3.99 -8.65 -5.03
N THR A 67 3.09 -8.85 -6.00
CA THR A 67 3.45 -9.36 -7.32
C THR A 67 4.33 -8.37 -8.09
N ALA A 68 4.08 -7.06 -7.98
CA ALA A 68 4.97 -6.06 -8.57
C ALA A 68 6.40 -6.17 -8.01
N LEU A 69 6.55 -6.47 -6.71
CA LEU A 69 7.86 -6.66 -6.07
C LEU A 69 8.64 -7.89 -6.54
N THR A 70 7.98 -8.89 -7.15
CA THR A 70 8.69 -10.02 -7.77
C THR A 70 9.17 -9.70 -9.18
N LEU A 71 8.59 -8.68 -9.83
CA LEU A 71 8.79 -8.35 -11.24
C LEU A 71 9.59 -7.05 -11.46
N ALA A 72 9.61 -6.16 -10.48
CA ALA A 72 10.26 -4.86 -10.53
C ALA A 72 11.02 -4.52 -9.24
N PRO A 73 12.01 -3.60 -9.31
CA PRO A 73 12.76 -3.15 -8.13
C PRO A 73 11.86 -2.57 -7.03
N ALA A 74 12.22 -2.82 -5.77
CA ALA A 74 11.43 -2.41 -4.62
C ALA A 74 11.28 -0.88 -4.53
N GLY A 75 12.33 -0.12 -4.86
CA GLY A 75 12.28 1.33 -4.91
C GLY A 75 11.27 1.85 -5.93
N LEU A 76 11.23 1.27 -7.14
CA LEU A 76 10.28 1.66 -8.19
C LEU A 76 8.84 1.34 -7.78
N VAL A 77 8.58 0.12 -7.31
CA VAL A 77 7.23 -0.31 -6.89
C VAL A 77 6.70 0.54 -5.75
N ALA A 78 7.56 0.94 -4.80
CA ALA A 78 7.19 1.84 -3.73
C ALA A 78 6.77 3.21 -4.28
N LEU A 79 7.55 3.82 -5.18
CA LEU A 79 7.22 5.12 -5.79
C LEU A 79 5.90 5.08 -6.57
N LEU A 80 5.64 3.98 -7.29
CA LEU A 80 4.37 3.79 -8.01
C LEU A 80 3.16 3.77 -7.06
N LEU A 81 3.28 3.16 -5.87
CA LEU A 81 2.22 3.17 -4.88
C LEU A 81 1.89 4.59 -4.37
N TYR A 82 2.88 5.49 -4.34
CA TYR A 82 2.69 6.90 -3.96
C TYR A 82 1.92 7.73 -4.99
N LEU A 83 1.58 7.16 -6.14
CA LEU A 83 0.61 7.74 -7.06
C LEU A 83 -0.82 7.75 -6.50
N HIS A 84 -1.12 6.90 -5.51
CA HIS A 84 -2.48 6.73 -5.01
C HIS A 84 -3.19 8.03 -4.60
N PRO A 85 -2.57 9.06 -3.98
CA PRO A 85 -3.28 10.28 -3.59
C PRO A 85 -3.76 11.07 -4.81
N ALA A 86 -2.96 11.06 -5.89
CA ALA A 86 -3.35 11.68 -7.16
C ALA A 86 -4.52 10.92 -7.79
N LEU A 87 -4.49 9.58 -7.76
CA LEU A 87 -5.61 8.76 -8.24
C LEU A 87 -6.87 8.92 -7.39
N VAL A 88 -6.74 9.08 -6.07
CA VAL A 88 -7.88 9.40 -5.19
C VAL A 88 -8.50 10.74 -5.61
N ALA A 89 -7.69 11.76 -5.88
CA ALA A 89 -8.20 13.05 -6.32
C ALA A 89 -8.96 12.96 -7.67
N VAL A 90 -8.41 12.22 -8.63
CA VAL A 90 -9.08 11.96 -9.93
C VAL A 90 -10.39 11.19 -9.74
N LEU A 91 -10.36 10.07 -9.00
CA LEU A 91 -11.54 9.26 -8.76
C LEU A 91 -12.62 10.03 -7.98
N SER A 92 -12.24 10.89 -7.04
CA SER A 92 -13.20 11.76 -6.32
C SER A 92 -13.87 12.73 -7.28
N ALA A 93 -13.12 13.34 -8.20
CA ALA A 93 -13.69 14.24 -9.20
C ALA A 93 -14.64 13.55 -10.18
N VAL A 94 -14.31 12.32 -10.59
CA VAL A 94 -15.12 11.55 -11.56
C VAL A 94 -16.34 10.92 -10.90
N LEU A 95 -16.18 10.27 -9.74
CA LEU A 95 -17.22 9.47 -9.09
C LEU A 95 -18.08 10.26 -8.11
N LEU A 96 -17.51 11.27 -7.45
CA LEU A 96 -18.21 12.10 -6.46
C LEU A 96 -18.52 13.49 -7.01
N HIS A 97 -18.15 13.77 -8.26
CA HIS A 97 -18.34 15.07 -8.92
C HIS A 97 -17.69 16.25 -8.18
N GLU A 98 -16.66 15.98 -7.37
CA GLU A 98 -15.90 17.02 -6.68
C GLU A 98 -15.15 17.91 -7.68
N ARG A 99 -15.16 19.23 -7.44
CA ARG A 99 -14.42 20.17 -8.28
C ARG A 99 -12.91 20.06 -8.02
N LEU A 100 -12.13 19.81 -9.06
CA LEU A 100 -10.67 19.89 -9.01
C LEU A 100 -10.22 21.36 -8.99
N SER A 101 -9.73 21.81 -7.84
CA SER A 101 -9.03 23.09 -7.75
C SER A 101 -7.72 23.07 -8.54
N THR A 102 -7.26 24.23 -9.03
CA THR A 102 -5.98 24.37 -9.75
C THR A 102 -4.79 23.68 -9.06
N PRO A 103 -4.60 23.78 -7.73
CA PRO A 103 -3.52 23.05 -7.05
C PRO A 103 -3.60 21.52 -7.19
N LYS A 104 -4.81 20.95 -7.18
CA LYS A 104 -5.03 19.50 -7.38
C LYS A 104 -4.66 19.08 -8.80
N VAL A 105 -5.00 19.90 -9.81
CA VAL A 105 -4.65 19.64 -11.21
C VAL A 105 -3.14 19.70 -11.42
N VAL A 106 -2.48 20.74 -10.89
CA VAL A 106 -1.02 20.86 -10.95
C VAL A 106 -0.35 19.66 -10.30
N ALA A 107 -0.80 19.26 -9.11
CA ALA A 107 -0.25 18.09 -8.43
C ALA A 107 -0.43 16.80 -9.25
N LEU A 108 -1.58 16.61 -9.90
CA LEU A 108 -1.81 15.46 -10.77
C LEU A 108 -0.82 15.43 -11.94
N VAL A 109 -0.64 16.56 -12.63
CA VAL A 109 0.32 16.66 -13.76
C VAL A 109 1.74 16.37 -13.27
N VAL A 110 2.14 16.93 -12.12
CA VAL A 110 3.46 16.70 -11.53
C VAL A 110 3.64 15.22 -11.13
N ALA A 111 2.62 14.57 -10.56
CA ALA A 111 2.68 13.16 -10.19
C ALA A 111 2.82 12.26 -11.43
N LEU A 112 2.08 12.55 -12.51
CA LEU A 112 2.16 11.82 -13.78
C LEU A 112 3.53 12.00 -14.44
N ALA A 113 4.06 13.22 -14.46
CA ALA A 113 5.41 13.50 -14.96
C ALA A 113 6.48 12.76 -14.14
N GLY A 114 6.37 12.81 -12.81
CA GLY A 114 7.25 12.07 -11.92
C GLY A 114 7.22 10.56 -12.16
N MET A 115 6.02 9.98 -12.32
CA MET A 115 5.86 8.57 -12.69
C MET A 115 6.54 8.26 -14.01
N ALA A 116 6.31 9.06 -15.05
CA ALA A 116 6.93 8.88 -16.35
C ALA A 116 8.46 8.87 -16.24
N LEU A 117 9.05 9.81 -15.49
CA LEU A 117 10.49 9.85 -15.24
C LEU A 117 11.02 8.63 -14.46
N THR A 118 10.22 8.05 -13.56
CA THR A 118 10.63 6.82 -12.85
C THR A 118 10.54 5.57 -13.72
N VAL A 119 9.58 5.51 -14.65
CA VAL A 119 9.25 4.31 -15.43
C VAL A 119 9.99 4.26 -16.77
N LEU A 120 9.98 5.33 -17.55
CA LEU A 120 10.56 5.36 -18.91
C LEU A 120 12.01 4.85 -18.97
N PRO A 121 12.92 5.24 -18.06
CA PRO A 121 14.30 4.75 -18.07
C PRO A 121 14.43 3.26 -17.80
N THR A 122 13.40 2.61 -17.26
CA THR A 122 13.40 1.18 -16.91
C THR A 122 12.86 0.29 -18.02
N LEU A 123 12.22 0.87 -19.05
CA LEU A 123 11.59 0.16 -20.16
C LEU A 123 12.42 0.16 -21.44
N GLY A 124 13.54 0.89 -21.50
CA GLY A 124 14.38 1.01 -22.71
C GLY A 124 15.35 -0.16 -22.88
N ASP A 125 15.69 -0.48 -24.14
CA ASP A 125 16.55 -1.62 -24.57
C ASP A 125 18.03 -1.53 -24.15
N GLY A 126 18.38 -0.62 -23.23
CA GLY A 126 19.70 -0.49 -22.61
C GLY A 126 19.63 -0.13 -21.12
N ALA A 127 18.46 -0.29 -20.49
CA ALA A 127 18.29 0.03 -19.10
C ALA A 127 19.09 -0.94 -18.21
N PRO A 128 19.82 -0.45 -17.18
CA PRO A 128 20.57 -1.31 -16.25
C PRO A 128 19.68 -2.33 -15.51
N ALA A 129 18.36 -2.07 -15.49
CA ALA A 129 17.33 -2.87 -14.83
C ALA A 129 16.31 -3.50 -15.81
N ALA A 130 16.63 -3.59 -17.12
CA ALA A 130 15.79 -4.26 -18.10
C ALA A 130 15.66 -5.76 -17.76
N HIS A 131 14.64 -6.11 -17.00
CA HIS A 131 14.29 -7.49 -16.66
C HIS A 131 13.06 -7.91 -17.47
N PRO A 132 12.96 -9.16 -17.96
CA PRO A 132 11.85 -9.66 -18.78
C PRO A 132 10.43 -9.60 -18.17
N GLY A 133 10.23 -8.94 -17.03
CA GLY A 133 8.93 -8.72 -16.40
C GLY A 133 8.70 -7.29 -15.91
N ILE A 134 9.61 -6.35 -16.15
CA ILE A 134 9.55 -5.03 -15.54
C ILE A 134 8.31 -4.23 -15.96
N ALA A 135 7.89 -4.33 -17.22
CA ALA A 135 6.65 -3.72 -17.71
C ALA A 135 5.42 -4.26 -16.97
N SER A 136 5.37 -5.58 -16.75
CA SER A 136 4.32 -6.22 -15.95
C SER A 136 4.39 -5.78 -14.48
N GLY A 137 5.60 -5.66 -13.91
CA GLY A 137 5.80 -5.15 -12.55
C GLY A 137 5.30 -3.72 -12.38
N VAL A 138 5.57 -2.84 -13.36
CA VAL A 138 5.04 -1.47 -13.40
C VAL A 138 3.52 -1.50 -13.50
N ALA A 139 2.95 -2.31 -14.39
CA ALA A 139 1.51 -2.45 -14.54
C ALA A 139 0.84 -2.91 -13.23
N PHE A 140 1.41 -3.91 -12.54
CA PHE A 140 0.94 -4.35 -11.23
C PHE A 140 1.11 -3.27 -10.15
N GLY A 141 2.19 -2.50 -10.18
CA GLY A 141 2.42 -1.38 -9.25
C GLY A 141 1.41 -0.25 -9.42
N VAL A 142 1.11 0.14 -10.66
CA VAL A 142 0.07 1.13 -10.99
C VAL A 142 -1.32 0.59 -10.64
N ALA A 143 -1.60 -0.68 -10.95
CA ALA A 143 -2.84 -1.33 -10.54
C ALA A 143 -3.01 -1.33 -9.01
N ALA A 144 -1.93 -1.61 -8.26
CA ALA A 144 -1.96 -1.54 -6.81
C ALA A 144 -2.30 -0.12 -6.31
N ALA A 145 -1.71 0.92 -6.89
CA ALA A 145 -2.05 2.30 -6.57
C ALA A 145 -3.51 2.65 -6.88
N ALA A 146 -4.04 2.17 -8.01
CA ALA A 146 -5.42 2.40 -8.42
C ALA A 146 -6.44 1.66 -7.54
N ILE A 147 -6.20 0.38 -7.24
CA ILE A 147 -7.03 -0.40 -6.32
C ILE A 147 -6.98 0.25 -4.93
N TYR A 148 -5.80 0.71 -4.48
CA TYR A 148 -5.68 1.39 -3.20
C TYR A 148 -6.48 2.69 -3.16
N ALA A 149 -6.47 3.49 -4.23
CA ALA A 149 -7.26 4.70 -4.32
C ALA A 149 -8.78 4.43 -4.23
N GLY A 150 -9.26 3.42 -4.96
CA GLY A 150 -10.66 2.97 -4.87
C GLY A 150 -11.02 2.46 -3.47
N TYR A 151 -10.13 1.65 -2.86
CA TYR A 151 -10.27 1.17 -1.49
C TYR A 151 -10.39 2.33 -0.50
N ILE A 152 -9.56 3.36 -0.60
CA ILE A 152 -9.64 4.52 0.30
C ILE A 152 -10.99 5.25 0.17
N LEU A 153 -11.51 5.44 -1.05
CA LEU A 153 -12.80 6.11 -1.27
C LEU A 153 -13.98 5.30 -0.72
N VAL A 154 -14.01 3.99 -1.01
CA VAL A 154 -15.07 3.11 -0.49
C VAL A 154 -14.96 3.00 1.03
N GLY A 155 -13.74 2.88 1.57
CA GLY A 155 -13.48 2.82 3.01
C GLY A 155 -13.91 4.07 3.76
N ALA A 156 -13.70 5.26 3.17
CA ALA A 156 -14.16 6.51 3.76
C ALA A 156 -15.69 6.60 3.87
N ARG A 157 -16.44 5.92 2.97
CA ARG A 157 -17.91 5.87 3.00
C ARG A 157 -18.43 4.77 3.92
N VAL A 158 -17.91 3.55 3.79
CA VAL A 158 -18.34 2.37 4.57
C VAL A 158 -17.92 2.47 6.03
N GLY A 159 -16.76 3.09 6.31
CA GLY A 159 -16.23 3.26 7.65
C GLY A 159 -16.90 4.36 8.48
N ARG A 160 -17.84 5.14 7.91
CA ARG A 160 -18.55 6.19 8.67
C ARG A 160 -19.33 5.57 9.83
N GLY A 161 -19.02 6.01 11.05
CA GLY A 161 -19.65 5.50 12.26
C GLY A 161 -19.12 4.15 12.74
N VAL A 162 -18.09 3.59 12.12
CA VAL A 162 -17.43 2.35 12.56
C VAL A 162 -16.09 2.70 13.22
N ALA A 163 -15.85 2.17 14.42
CA ALA A 163 -14.57 2.34 15.09
C ALA A 163 -13.42 1.69 14.27
N ALA A 164 -12.24 2.31 14.29
CA ALA A 164 -11.10 1.90 13.48
C ALA A 164 -10.64 0.45 13.76
N LEU A 165 -10.71 0.00 15.02
CA LEU A 165 -10.27 -1.33 15.42
C LEU A 165 -11.15 -2.46 14.83
N PRO A 166 -12.49 -2.48 15.01
CA PRO A 166 -13.35 -3.43 14.31
C PRO A 166 -13.21 -3.38 12.78
N MET A 167 -13.15 -2.19 12.20
CA MET A 167 -12.98 -2.00 10.75
C MET A 167 -11.70 -2.67 10.25
N ALA A 168 -10.55 -2.33 10.85
CA ALA A 168 -9.27 -2.89 10.48
C ALA A 168 -9.22 -4.42 10.69
N THR A 169 -9.83 -4.91 11.78
CA THR A 169 -9.86 -6.34 12.09
C THR A 169 -10.67 -7.13 11.06
N LEU A 170 -11.83 -6.61 10.64
CA LEU A 170 -12.66 -7.26 9.62
C LEU A 170 -11.98 -7.27 8.25
N VAL A 171 -11.39 -6.14 7.85
CA VAL A 171 -10.67 -6.02 6.57
C VAL A 171 -9.45 -6.95 6.53
N ILE A 172 -8.61 -6.94 7.58
CA ILE A 172 -7.43 -7.81 7.66
C ILE A 172 -7.86 -9.28 7.77
N GLY A 173 -8.90 -9.58 8.54
CA GLY A 173 -9.41 -10.93 8.73
C GLY A 173 -9.99 -11.52 7.44
N SER A 174 -10.76 -10.76 6.65
CA SER A 174 -11.29 -11.27 5.38
C SER A 174 -10.20 -11.47 4.33
N ALA A 175 -9.19 -10.58 4.27
CA ALA A 175 -8.00 -10.80 3.45
C ALA A 175 -7.24 -12.07 3.90
N ALA A 176 -7.09 -12.30 5.21
CA ALA A 176 -6.44 -13.49 5.75
C ALA A 176 -7.14 -14.78 5.31
N LEU A 177 -8.47 -14.83 5.44
CA LEU A 177 -9.27 -15.97 5.03
C LEU A 177 -9.14 -16.25 3.53
N LEU A 178 -9.20 -15.20 2.71
CA LEU A 178 -9.06 -15.34 1.25
C LEU A 178 -7.68 -15.92 0.88
N PHE A 179 -6.60 -15.36 1.41
CA PHE A 179 -5.26 -15.84 1.08
C PHE A 179 -4.95 -17.20 1.69
N ALA A 180 -5.43 -17.49 2.90
CA ALA A 180 -5.30 -18.82 3.48
C ALA A 180 -5.98 -19.88 2.61
N PHE A 181 -7.20 -19.59 2.12
CA PHE A 181 -7.91 -20.46 1.20
C PHE A 181 -7.18 -20.59 -0.15
N ALA A 182 -6.74 -19.48 -0.74
CA ALA A 182 -6.00 -19.49 -1.99
C ALA A 182 -4.67 -20.26 -1.89
N ALA A 183 -3.94 -20.12 -0.78
CA ALA A 183 -2.70 -20.86 -0.53
C ALA A 183 -2.99 -22.36 -0.37
N ALA A 184 -4.05 -22.72 0.35
CA ALA A 184 -4.46 -24.12 0.49
C ALA A 184 -4.81 -24.77 -0.85
N LEU A 185 -5.46 -24.05 -1.77
CA LEU A 185 -5.80 -24.56 -3.11
C LEU A 185 -4.62 -24.65 -4.06
N SER A 186 -3.68 -23.70 -4.00
CA SER A 186 -2.55 -23.61 -4.93
C SER A 186 -1.32 -24.44 -4.51
N GLY A 187 -1.30 -24.95 -3.28
CA GLY A 187 -0.16 -25.64 -2.70
C GLY A 187 0.87 -24.63 -2.18
N PRO A 188 0.90 -24.35 -0.86
CA PRO A 188 1.72 -23.28 -0.31
C PRO A 188 3.21 -23.58 -0.46
N ARG A 189 3.99 -22.61 -0.92
CA ARG A 189 5.46 -22.68 -0.90
C ARG A 189 5.98 -21.92 0.29
N TRP A 190 6.44 -22.64 1.30
CA TRP A 190 6.94 -22.05 2.54
C TRP A 190 8.34 -21.44 2.39
N PRO A 191 8.74 -20.47 3.24
CA PRO A 191 10.12 -20.01 3.30
C PRO A 191 11.10 -21.16 3.52
N GLY A 192 12.09 -21.29 2.64
CA GLY A 192 13.15 -22.29 2.77
C GLY A 192 14.28 -21.89 3.72
N THR A 193 14.29 -20.65 4.24
CA THR A 193 15.36 -20.14 5.10
C THR A 193 14.83 -19.44 6.35
N THR A 194 15.64 -19.42 7.41
CA THR A 194 15.34 -18.68 8.66
C THR A 194 15.18 -17.19 8.38
N ALA A 195 16.00 -16.62 7.49
CA ALA A 195 15.88 -15.23 7.06
C ALA A 195 14.52 -14.95 6.40
N GLY A 196 14.01 -15.90 5.60
CA GLY A 196 12.67 -15.82 5.02
C GLY A 196 11.57 -15.78 6.08
N TRP A 197 11.61 -16.67 7.06
CA TRP A 197 10.65 -16.66 8.19
C TRP A 197 10.71 -15.37 9.02
N LEU A 198 11.92 -14.87 9.34
CA LEU A 198 12.08 -13.60 10.04
C LEU A 198 11.55 -12.42 9.21
N ALA A 199 11.73 -12.45 7.89
CA ALA A 199 11.17 -11.46 6.99
C ALA A 199 9.64 -11.48 6.98
N VAL A 200 9.01 -12.66 6.91
CA VAL A 200 7.54 -12.80 7.03
C VAL A 200 7.05 -12.26 8.37
N ALA A 201 7.70 -12.65 9.47
CA ALA A 201 7.35 -12.22 10.81
C ALA A 201 7.46 -10.69 10.95
N GLY A 202 8.52 -10.07 10.44
CA GLY A 202 8.64 -8.61 10.50
C GLY A 202 7.72 -7.87 9.53
N ILE A 203 7.33 -8.45 8.39
CA ILE A 203 6.26 -7.88 7.55
C ILE A 203 4.92 -7.87 8.31
N ALA A 204 4.59 -8.97 8.99
CA ALA A 204 3.35 -9.09 9.74
C ALA A 204 3.34 -8.23 11.00
N LEU A 205 4.34 -8.39 11.87
CA LEU A 205 4.36 -7.76 13.19
C LEU A 205 4.84 -6.32 13.14
N VAL A 206 5.94 -6.03 12.43
CA VAL A 206 6.51 -4.68 12.40
C VAL A 206 5.81 -3.82 11.35
N SER A 207 5.82 -4.27 10.09
CA SER A 207 5.31 -3.45 8.98
C SER A 207 3.78 -3.39 8.89
N THR A 208 3.06 -4.28 9.58
CA THR A 208 1.59 -4.27 9.58
C THR A 208 1.05 -3.92 10.96
N VAL A 209 1.19 -4.80 11.96
CA VAL A 209 0.57 -4.58 13.29
C VAL A 209 1.14 -3.35 14.01
N ALA A 210 2.46 -3.28 14.18
CA ALA A 210 3.11 -2.19 14.91
C ALA A 210 2.98 -0.87 14.15
N ALA A 211 3.22 -0.86 12.84
CA ALA A 211 3.06 0.34 12.01
C ALA A 211 1.64 0.93 12.12
N ILE A 212 0.60 0.11 11.99
CA ILE A 212 -0.79 0.56 12.11
C ILE A 212 -1.08 1.08 13.53
N THR A 213 -0.65 0.35 14.56
CA THR A 213 -0.89 0.71 15.96
C THR A 213 -0.20 2.02 16.33
N LEU A 214 1.07 2.17 15.94
CA LEU A 214 1.86 3.38 16.18
C LEU A 214 1.34 4.56 15.35
N PHE A 215 0.88 4.33 14.11
CA PHE A 215 0.27 5.37 13.29
C PHE A 215 -1.00 5.92 13.96
N PHE A 216 -1.90 5.06 14.44
CA PHE A 216 -3.09 5.51 15.16
C PHE A 216 -2.76 6.19 16.50
N ALA A 217 -1.77 5.70 17.24
CA ALA A 217 -1.31 6.34 18.47
C ALA A 217 -0.69 7.72 18.20
N GLY A 218 0.09 7.86 17.13
CA GLY A 218 0.63 9.13 16.66
C GLY A 218 -0.49 10.08 16.24
N LEU A 219 -1.40 9.61 15.39
CA LEU A 219 -2.58 10.35 14.95
C LEU A 219 -3.38 10.95 16.11
N ALA A 220 -3.57 10.18 17.19
CA ALA A 220 -4.26 10.65 18.40
C ALA A 220 -3.48 11.71 19.20
N ARG A 221 -2.15 11.74 19.10
CA ARG A 221 -1.28 12.65 19.87
C ARG A 221 -0.93 13.95 19.13
N ILE A 222 -0.65 13.85 17.83
CA ILE A 222 -0.15 14.98 17.02
C ILE A 222 -1.16 15.46 15.96
N GLY A 223 -2.30 14.76 15.86
CA GLY A 223 -3.35 15.07 14.92
C GLY A 223 -3.08 14.60 13.47
N PRO A 224 -4.12 14.60 12.61
CA PRO A 224 -4.06 14.05 11.25
C PRO A 224 -3.08 14.78 10.34
N THR A 225 -2.97 16.10 10.45
CA THR A 225 -2.10 16.90 9.57
C THR A 225 -0.63 16.59 9.79
N GLN A 226 -0.18 16.56 11.05
CA GLN A 226 1.22 16.26 11.38
C GLN A 226 1.55 14.79 11.11
N ALA A 227 0.66 13.87 11.47
CA ALA A 227 0.82 12.44 11.18
C ALA A 227 0.94 12.18 9.67
N SER A 228 0.05 12.76 8.85
CA SER A 228 0.12 12.64 7.39
C SER A 228 1.39 13.24 6.82
N THR A 229 1.84 14.39 7.34
CA THR A 229 3.08 15.03 6.88
C THR A 229 4.28 14.14 7.16
N LEU A 230 4.37 13.54 8.35
CA LEU A 230 5.47 12.65 8.72
C LEU A 230 5.48 11.37 7.86
N SER A 231 4.32 10.83 7.52
CA SER A 231 4.20 9.69 6.61
C SER A 231 4.71 9.97 5.20
N THR A 232 4.76 11.23 4.75
CA THR A 232 5.32 11.56 3.42
C THR A 232 6.83 11.31 3.29
N VAL A 233 7.54 11.03 4.40
CA VAL A 233 8.97 10.72 4.42
C VAL A 233 9.25 9.23 4.19
N GLU A 234 8.27 8.35 4.40
CA GLU A 234 8.38 6.90 4.16
C GLU A 234 8.95 6.49 2.78
N PRO A 235 8.55 7.10 1.64
CA PRO A 235 9.08 6.71 0.33
C PRO A 235 10.57 7.04 0.19
N LEU A 236 11.03 8.15 0.78
CA LEU A 236 12.44 8.51 0.78
C LEU A 236 13.27 7.44 1.50
N PHE A 237 12.81 6.98 2.67
CA PHE A 237 13.46 5.89 3.40
C PHE A 237 13.37 4.57 2.65
N THR A 238 12.26 4.28 1.99
CA THR A 238 12.09 3.03 1.22
C THR A 238 13.07 2.97 0.05
N VAL A 239 13.22 4.07 -0.69
CA VAL A 239 14.16 4.19 -1.80
C VAL A 239 15.61 4.10 -1.31
N LEU A 240 15.96 4.83 -0.24
CA LEU A 240 17.31 4.78 0.35
C LEU A 240 17.68 3.38 0.85
N LEU A 241 16.77 2.73 1.58
CA LEU A 241 17.00 1.39 2.10
C LEU A 241 17.01 0.34 0.98
N ALA A 242 16.26 0.53 -0.10
CA ALA A 242 16.35 -0.34 -1.27
C ALA A 242 17.76 -0.26 -1.89
N ALA A 243 18.33 0.94 -2.03
CA ALA A 243 19.71 1.09 -2.53
C ALA A 243 20.75 0.46 -1.60
N VAL A 244 20.66 0.72 -0.28
CA VAL A 244 21.67 0.27 0.69
C VAL A 244 21.56 -1.23 1.00
N VAL A 245 20.34 -1.74 1.20
CA VAL A 245 20.10 -3.11 1.67
C VAL A 245 20.00 -4.11 0.51
N LEU A 246 19.38 -3.70 -0.60
CA LEU A 246 19.18 -4.58 -1.76
C LEU A 246 20.22 -4.34 -2.86
N GLY A 247 21.08 -3.33 -2.73
CA GLY A 247 22.04 -2.96 -3.77
C GLY A 247 21.39 -2.41 -5.03
N GLU A 248 20.14 -1.90 -4.95
CA GLU A 248 19.43 -1.36 -6.12
C GLU A 248 20.10 -0.08 -6.62
N THR A 249 20.45 -0.05 -7.92
CA THR A 249 20.98 1.15 -8.57
C THR A 249 19.84 2.10 -8.93
N ILE A 250 19.81 3.25 -8.27
CA ILE A 250 18.82 4.30 -8.56
C ILE A 250 19.47 5.31 -9.48
N THR A 251 18.89 5.49 -10.65
CA THR A 251 19.34 6.51 -11.61
C THR A 251 18.95 7.91 -11.14
N ALA A 252 19.71 8.93 -11.55
CA ALA A 252 19.36 10.32 -11.26
C ALA A 252 17.96 10.71 -11.77
N VAL A 253 17.53 10.12 -12.89
CA VAL A 253 16.20 10.34 -13.48
C VAL A 253 15.09 9.76 -12.59
N GLN A 254 15.29 8.55 -12.06
CA GLN A 254 14.34 7.96 -11.10
C GLN A 254 14.27 8.76 -9.80
N LEU A 255 15.39 9.27 -9.31
CA LEU A 255 15.41 10.13 -8.13
C LEU A 255 14.62 11.43 -8.37
N ALA A 256 14.85 12.09 -9.51
CA ALA A 256 14.09 13.28 -9.91
C ALA A 256 12.60 12.99 -10.02
N GLY A 257 12.23 11.88 -10.68
CA GLY A 257 10.83 11.45 -10.79
C GLY A 257 10.19 11.17 -9.43
N GLY A 258 10.92 10.50 -8.52
CA GLY A 258 10.49 10.27 -7.15
C GLY A 258 10.24 11.59 -6.39
N VAL A 259 11.16 12.54 -6.48
CA VAL A 259 10.99 13.89 -5.88
C VAL A 259 9.73 14.58 -6.40
N LEU A 260 9.43 14.50 -7.70
CA LEU A 260 8.21 15.06 -8.27
C LEU A 260 6.95 14.38 -7.70
N ILE A 261 6.93 13.05 -7.58
CA ILE A 261 5.82 12.32 -6.97
C ILE A 261 5.60 12.80 -5.52
N LEU A 262 6.67 12.93 -4.73
CA LEU A 262 6.57 13.41 -3.35
C LEU A 262 6.09 14.86 -3.26
N ALA A 263 6.61 15.73 -4.13
CA ALA A 263 6.16 17.12 -4.20
C ALA A 263 4.67 17.21 -4.53
N ALA A 264 4.18 16.39 -5.47
CA ALA A 264 2.76 16.31 -5.80
C ALA A 264 1.90 15.83 -4.61
N VAL A 265 2.36 14.81 -3.87
CA VAL A 265 1.66 14.33 -2.67
C VAL A 265 1.59 15.41 -1.60
N VAL A 266 2.68 16.13 -1.35
CA VAL A 266 2.70 17.25 -0.40
C VAL A 266 1.78 18.39 -0.86
N LEU A 267 1.77 18.71 -2.15
CA LEU A 267 0.89 19.72 -2.72
C LEU A 267 -0.58 19.33 -2.55
N LEU A 268 -0.95 18.07 -2.79
CA LEU A 268 -2.30 17.55 -2.56
C LEU A 268 -2.68 17.58 -1.08
N ALA A 269 -1.76 17.20 -0.19
CA ALA A 269 -2.00 17.19 1.25
C ALA A 269 -2.24 18.60 1.82
N ARG A 270 -1.61 19.62 1.23
CA ARG A 270 -1.75 21.04 1.63
C ARG A 270 -2.84 21.78 0.87
N ALA A 271 -3.35 21.23 -0.23
CA ALA A 271 -4.42 21.85 -0.99
C ALA A 271 -5.64 22.05 -0.09
N PRO A 272 -6.24 23.26 -0.04
CA PRO A 272 -7.42 23.50 0.77
C PRO A 272 -8.51 22.49 0.42
N ARG A 273 -8.96 21.72 1.41
CA ARG A 273 -10.26 21.05 1.30
C ARG A 273 -11.28 22.18 1.31
N ARG A 274 -11.76 22.58 0.13
CA ARG A 274 -12.98 23.39 0.08
C ARG A 274 -14.03 22.52 0.75
N LEU A 275 -14.42 22.92 1.97
CA LEU A 275 -15.60 22.39 2.64
C LEU A 275 -16.74 22.63 1.66
N GLU A 276 -17.20 21.57 1.01
CA GLU A 276 -18.51 21.60 0.38
C GLU A 276 -19.50 21.81 1.54
N ALA A 277 -20.09 23.01 1.57
CA ALA A 277 -21.17 23.33 2.49
C ALA A 277 -22.31 22.32 2.28
N PRO A 278 -23.02 21.94 3.37
CA PRO A 278 -24.01 20.88 3.35
C PRO A 278 -25.15 21.10 2.36
#